data_AF-A0A958K554-F1
#
_entry.id   AF-A0A958K554-F1
#
_cell.length_a   1.000
_cell.length_b   1.000
_cell.length_c   1.000
_cell.angle_alpha   90.00
_cell.angle_beta   90.00
_cell.angle_gamma   90.00
#
_symmetry.space_group_name_H-M   'P 1'
#
loop_
_entity.id
_entity.type
_entity.pdbx_description
1 polymer ?
#
loop_
_entity_poly.entity_id
_entity_poly.type
_entity_poly.pdbx_seq_one_letter_code
_entity_poly.pdbx_strand_id
1 'polypeptide(L)'
;MDPEQFANLLRTGLWAVKRQTGKRIRDIQDEIGYALGRNGGSWIEWLRKGNLPPTLRDSEQIAQLIIDESDLGEEWCRELLISSGHPYPDSAIAALFGDLNSNNPLYDLFLFCHVDDLPAAEELAEHLRQANLHVYLDRWHLQPEAPWQAVIETTLSHCRACVLLFGRQSSGPWEHDQLRVTLMRLHQLNSLQVIPLLLPGGIRCERGRLPDSIREIPWIVFQHEISELEPLRRLISCMRGEPIEKHLDDTLCPYRGLLAFEEKHVDFFFGRAAAIQWLVEELQTSRFCAVIGPSGSGKSSIVRAGLVPAVKAGALGNTINYHCRLILPGARPLEELAHLLHNLTGKPRTILTVSDWIVALRADETQFHHAVRDFCDVQPQPTRLLLVIDQFEELFVLCSDPSDREAFLANLLFASSVERGYLTLVLTMRADFYHRCAGHSHLAARITEHQLLVG
;
A
#
# COMPACT_ATOMS: atom_id res chain seq x y z
N MET A 1 -14.39 -3.51 -40.81
CA MET A 1 -14.81 -4.86 -41.23
C MET A 1 -15.18 -4.77 -42.70
N ASP A 2 -14.47 -5.54 -43.53
CA ASP A 2 -14.74 -5.64 -44.97
C ASP A 2 -14.72 -7.15 -45.35
N PRO A 3 -15.90 -7.82 -45.31
CA PRO A 3 -15.99 -9.24 -45.61
C PRO A 3 -15.57 -9.62 -47.04
N GLU A 4 -15.73 -8.70 -48.00
CA GLU A 4 -15.37 -8.95 -49.39
C GLU A 4 -13.85 -8.86 -49.57
N GLN A 5 -13.22 -7.85 -48.97
CA GLN A 5 -11.76 -7.73 -48.93
C GLN A 5 -11.12 -8.92 -48.21
N PHE A 6 -11.69 -9.34 -47.07
CA PHE A 6 -11.20 -10.52 -46.32
C PHE A 6 -11.26 -11.79 -47.18
N ALA A 7 -12.40 -12.05 -47.83
CA ALA A 7 -12.56 -13.21 -48.70
C ALA A 7 -11.60 -13.18 -49.90
N ASN A 8 -11.30 -12.00 -50.44
CA ASN A 8 -10.31 -11.84 -51.52
C ASN A 8 -8.89 -12.12 -51.03
N LEU A 9 -8.48 -11.56 -49.88
CA LEU A 9 -7.17 -11.80 -49.28
C LEU A 9 -6.96 -13.26 -48.90
N LEU A 10 -7.98 -13.92 -48.35
CA LEU A 10 -7.95 -15.35 -48.05
C LEU A 10 -7.76 -16.20 -49.31
N ARG A 11 -8.44 -15.87 -50.42
CA ARG A 11 -8.20 -16.56 -51.70
C ARG A 11 -6.77 -16.36 -52.17
N THR A 12 -6.25 -15.15 -52.11
CA THR A 12 -4.87 -14.83 -52.49
C THR A 12 -3.87 -15.62 -51.64
N GLY A 13 -4.10 -15.71 -50.33
CA GLY A 13 -3.30 -16.50 -49.40
C GLY A 13 -3.24 -17.99 -49.75
N LEU A 14 -4.39 -18.62 -49.96
CA LEU A 14 -4.46 -20.03 -50.36
C LEU A 14 -3.75 -20.32 -51.69
N TRP A 15 -3.81 -19.39 -52.65
CA TRP A 15 -3.10 -19.51 -53.92
C TRP A 15 -1.59 -19.32 -53.78
N ALA A 16 -1.14 -18.47 -52.84
CA ALA A 16 0.27 -18.32 -52.51
C ALA A 16 0.82 -19.62 -51.90
N VAL A 17 0.12 -20.20 -50.91
CA VAL A 17 0.48 -21.51 -50.33
C VAL A 17 0.53 -22.60 -51.40
N LYS A 18 -0.47 -22.67 -52.30
CA LYS A 18 -0.45 -23.61 -53.43
C LYS A 18 0.78 -23.44 -54.31
N ARG A 19 1.14 -22.20 -54.64
CA ARG A 19 2.30 -21.90 -55.50
C ARG A 19 3.60 -22.35 -54.84
N GLN A 20 3.72 -22.16 -53.53
CA GLN A 20 4.93 -22.47 -52.76
C GLN A 20 5.08 -23.97 -52.45
N THR A 21 3.98 -24.65 -52.11
CA THR A 21 4.00 -26.06 -51.63
C THR A 21 3.61 -27.09 -52.68
N GLY A 22 2.91 -26.68 -53.75
CA GLY A 22 2.37 -27.58 -54.77
C GLY A 22 1.12 -28.38 -54.33
N LYS A 23 0.64 -28.21 -53.10
CA LYS A 23 -0.57 -28.87 -52.57
C LYS A 23 -1.83 -28.46 -53.36
N ARG A 24 -2.87 -29.31 -53.42
CA ARG A 24 -4.14 -28.88 -54.02
C ARG A 24 -4.85 -27.93 -53.07
N ILE A 25 -5.60 -26.96 -53.61
CA ILE A 25 -6.37 -25.99 -52.78
C ILE A 25 -7.28 -26.69 -51.79
N ARG A 26 -7.89 -27.81 -52.17
CA ARG A 26 -8.74 -28.60 -51.28
C ARG A 26 -7.98 -29.12 -50.07
N ASP A 27 -6.76 -29.63 -50.29
CA ASP A 27 -5.92 -30.20 -49.23
C ASP A 27 -5.45 -29.08 -48.26
N ILE A 28 -5.07 -27.91 -48.79
CA ILE A 28 -4.70 -26.73 -47.98
C ILE A 28 -5.90 -26.25 -47.14
N GLN A 29 -7.09 -26.21 -47.74
CA GLN A 29 -8.31 -25.84 -47.01
C GLN A 29 -8.64 -26.85 -45.91
N ASP A 30 -8.47 -28.14 -46.19
CA ASP A 30 -8.66 -29.21 -45.20
C ASP A 30 -7.66 -29.08 -44.04
N GLU A 31 -6.38 -28.87 -44.33
CA GLU A 31 -5.32 -28.64 -43.32
C GLU A 31 -5.62 -27.44 -42.41
N ILE A 32 -5.94 -26.28 -43.00
CA ILE A 32 -6.31 -25.09 -42.21
C ILE A 32 -7.58 -25.36 -41.41
N GLY A 33 -8.57 -26.02 -42.01
CA GLY A 33 -9.79 -26.43 -41.32
C GLY A 33 -9.50 -27.29 -40.09
N TYR A 34 -8.65 -28.31 -40.22
CA TYR A 34 -8.27 -29.19 -39.11
C TYR A 34 -7.45 -28.46 -38.04
N ALA A 35 -6.53 -27.58 -38.42
CA ALA A 35 -5.75 -26.78 -37.49
C ALA A 35 -6.63 -25.85 -36.63
N LEU A 36 -7.78 -25.43 -37.15
CA LEU A 36 -8.80 -24.64 -36.46
C LEU A 36 -9.84 -25.49 -35.72
N GLY A 37 -9.61 -26.80 -35.57
CA GLY A 37 -10.51 -27.72 -34.90
C GLY A 37 -11.82 -27.98 -35.66
N ARG A 38 -11.84 -27.74 -36.98
CA ARG A 38 -12.99 -28.00 -37.86
C ARG A 38 -12.81 -29.31 -38.61
N ASN A 39 -13.92 -29.93 -39.02
CA ASN A 39 -13.91 -31.17 -39.79
C ASN A 39 -13.72 -30.88 -41.30
N GLY A 40 -12.50 -30.49 -41.70
CA GLY A 40 -12.10 -30.23 -43.08
C GLY A 40 -12.34 -28.79 -43.57
N GLY A 41 -12.19 -28.59 -44.88
CA GLY A 41 -12.04 -27.29 -45.54
C GLY A 41 -13.34 -26.59 -45.95
N SER A 42 -14.50 -27.17 -45.65
CA SER A 42 -15.81 -26.57 -45.94
C SER A 42 -16.00 -25.21 -45.25
N TRP A 43 -15.40 -25.06 -44.06
CA TRP A 43 -15.45 -23.82 -43.29
C TRP A 43 -14.60 -22.71 -43.94
N ILE A 44 -13.44 -23.06 -44.50
CA ILE A 44 -12.62 -22.14 -45.29
C ILE A 44 -13.34 -21.75 -46.59
N GLU A 45 -14.10 -22.67 -47.19
CA GLU A 45 -14.96 -22.36 -48.34
C GLU A 45 -16.09 -21.38 -47.98
N TRP A 46 -16.68 -21.52 -46.78
CA TRP A 46 -17.69 -20.59 -46.28
C TRP A 46 -17.12 -19.18 -46.07
N LEU A 47 -15.91 -19.05 -45.50
CA LEU A 47 -15.22 -17.75 -45.38
C LEU A 47 -14.95 -17.10 -46.74
N ARG A 48 -14.50 -17.89 -47.73
CA ARG A 48 -14.25 -17.41 -49.11
C ARG A 48 -15.50 -16.89 -49.83
N LYS A 49 -16.71 -17.16 -49.31
CA LYS A 49 -17.99 -16.66 -49.85
C LYS A 49 -18.40 -15.30 -49.25
N GLY A 50 -17.52 -14.62 -48.51
CA GLY A 50 -17.77 -13.29 -47.95
C GLY A 50 -18.25 -13.32 -46.50
N ASN A 51 -17.90 -14.38 -45.76
CA ASN A 51 -18.18 -14.46 -44.33
C ASN A 51 -16.89 -14.20 -43.54
N LEU A 52 -17.04 -13.56 -42.38
CA LEU A 52 -15.92 -13.29 -41.49
C LEU A 52 -15.71 -14.42 -40.48
N PRO A 53 -14.47 -14.64 -40.01
CA PRO A 53 -14.21 -15.52 -38.89
C PRO A 53 -14.98 -15.04 -37.65
N PRO A 54 -15.56 -15.96 -36.85
CA PRO A 54 -16.37 -15.61 -35.69
C PRO A 54 -15.52 -15.12 -34.52
N THR A 55 -14.20 -15.37 -34.53
CA THR A 55 -13.28 -14.94 -33.47
C THR A 55 -12.02 -14.29 -34.05
N LEU A 56 -11.39 -13.42 -33.26
CA LEU A 56 -10.11 -12.78 -33.63
C LEU A 56 -8.99 -13.81 -33.82
N ARG A 57 -8.95 -14.84 -32.96
CA ARG A 57 -7.98 -15.93 -33.01
C ARG A 57 -8.08 -16.74 -34.30
N ASP A 58 -9.29 -16.95 -34.80
CA ASP A 58 -9.47 -17.63 -36.09
C ASP A 58 -8.81 -16.82 -37.22
N SER A 59 -8.95 -15.50 -37.23
CA SER A 59 -8.27 -14.63 -38.21
C SER A 59 -6.75 -14.68 -38.09
N GLU A 60 -6.22 -14.66 -36.87
CA GLU A 60 -4.77 -14.76 -36.59
C GLU A 60 -4.21 -16.12 -36.99
N GLN A 61 -4.88 -17.22 -36.66
CA GLN A 61 -4.44 -18.57 -37.01
C GLN A 61 -4.51 -18.82 -38.51
N ILE A 62 -5.53 -18.32 -39.20
CA ILE A 62 -5.59 -18.34 -40.67
C ILE A 62 -4.40 -17.57 -41.25
N ALA A 63 -4.07 -16.41 -40.68
CA ALA A 63 -2.92 -15.62 -41.12
C ALA A 63 -1.61 -16.39 -40.92
N GLN A 64 -1.37 -16.95 -39.71
CA GLN A 64 -0.16 -17.73 -39.39
C GLN A 64 0.01 -18.91 -40.33
N LEU A 65 -1.02 -19.75 -40.50
CA LEU A 65 -0.95 -20.96 -41.31
C LEU A 65 -0.68 -20.65 -42.79
N ILE A 66 -1.14 -19.50 -43.27
CA ILE A 66 -0.85 -19.04 -44.62
C ILE A 66 0.59 -18.50 -44.71
N ILE A 67 1.04 -17.71 -43.74
CA ILE A 67 2.40 -17.17 -43.70
C ILE A 67 3.44 -18.30 -43.62
N ASP A 68 3.22 -19.30 -42.76
CA ASP A 68 4.14 -20.43 -42.55
C ASP A 68 4.42 -21.22 -43.83
N GLU A 69 3.47 -21.26 -44.76
CA GLU A 69 3.55 -22.03 -46.00
C GLU A 69 3.55 -21.16 -47.28
N SER A 70 3.73 -19.84 -47.17
CA SER A 70 3.77 -18.94 -48.34
C SER A 70 4.92 -17.94 -48.30
N ASP A 71 5.05 -17.15 -49.36
CA ASP A 71 6.00 -16.03 -49.50
C ASP A 71 5.37 -14.67 -49.10
N LEU A 72 4.23 -14.70 -48.41
CA LEU A 72 3.50 -13.50 -48.01
C LEU A 72 4.09 -12.87 -46.74
N GLY A 73 4.19 -11.54 -46.74
CA GLY A 73 4.80 -10.77 -45.64
C GLY A 73 3.80 -10.04 -44.75
N GLU A 74 4.35 -9.21 -43.85
CA GLU A 74 3.61 -8.44 -42.83
C GLU A 74 2.45 -7.62 -43.40
N GLU A 75 2.63 -7.02 -44.58
CA GLU A 75 1.61 -6.17 -45.22
C GLU A 75 0.36 -6.95 -45.62
N TRP A 76 0.50 -8.18 -46.15
CA TRP A 76 -0.65 -9.03 -46.47
C TRP A 76 -1.38 -9.46 -45.20
N CYS A 77 -0.63 -9.82 -44.17
CA CYS A 77 -1.19 -10.22 -42.87
C CYS A 77 -1.99 -9.09 -42.23
N ARG A 78 -1.46 -7.87 -42.28
CA ARG A 78 -2.09 -6.65 -41.79
C ARG A 78 -3.44 -6.41 -42.42
N GLU A 79 -3.50 -6.45 -43.75
CA GLU A 79 -4.73 -6.25 -44.51
C GLU A 79 -5.76 -7.34 -44.23
N LEU A 80 -5.33 -8.59 -44.05
CA LEU A 80 -6.22 -9.70 -43.70
C LEU A 80 -6.86 -9.48 -42.32
N LEU A 81 -6.06 -9.07 -41.33
CA LEU A 81 -6.55 -8.82 -39.97
C LEU A 81 -7.48 -7.59 -39.93
N ILE A 82 -7.13 -6.49 -40.58
CA ILE A 82 -7.97 -5.28 -40.66
C ILE A 82 -9.33 -5.60 -41.31
N SER A 83 -9.32 -6.30 -42.44
CA SER A 83 -10.54 -6.67 -43.16
C SER A 83 -11.44 -7.61 -42.34
N SER A 84 -10.83 -8.48 -41.51
CA SER A 84 -11.57 -9.34 -40.56
C SER A 84 -12.25 -8.59 -39.41
N GLY A 85 -11.95 -7.30 -39.22
CA GLY A 85 -12.43 -6.51 -38.08
C GLY A 85 -11.53 -6.60 -36.84
N HIS A 86 -10.27 -7.02 -37.01
CA HIS A 86 -9.34 -7.12 -35.91
C HIS A 86 -9.04 -5.74 -35.32
N PRO A 87 -9.30 -5.50 -34.02
CA PRO A 87 -9.12 -4.17 -33.42
C PRO A 87 -7.64 -3.78 -33.26
N TYR A 88 -6.72 -4.75 -33.24
CA TYR A 88 -5.28 -4.54 -32.99
C TYR A 88 -4.38 -5.33 -33.96
N PRO A 89 -4.40 -5.04 -35.28
CA PRO A 89 -3.66 -5.80 -36.29
C PRO A 89 -2.14 -5.75 -36.09
N ASP A 90 -1.59 -4.62 -35.62
CA ASP A 90 -0.17 -4.45 -35.33
C ASP A 90 0.38 -5.44 -34.28
N SER A 91 -0.39 -5.69 -33.23
CA SER A 91 0.00 -6.60 -32.15
C SER A 91 0.03 -8.05 -32.62
N ALA A 92 -0.97 -8.46 -33.40
CA ALA A 92 -1.01 -9.78 -34.02
C ALA A 92 0.14 -9.97 -35.02
N ILE A 93 0.45 -8.98 -35.87
CA ILE A 93 1.59 -9.04 -36.80
C ILE A 93 2.90 -9.18 -36.02
N ALA A 94 3.10 -8.42 -34.94
CA ALA A 94 4.28 -8.52 -34.11
C ALA A 94 4.43 -9.92 -33.47
N ALA A 95 3.34 -10.61 -33.16
CA ALA A 95 3.36 -11.99 -32.67
C ALA A 95 3.71 -13.01 -33.78
N LEU A 96 3.26 -12.77 -35.02
CA LEU A 96 3.45 -13.65 -36.17
C LEU A 96 4.84 -13.51 -36.82
N PHE A 97 5.41 -12.31 -36.82
CA PHE A 97 6.67 -11.97 -37.49
C PHE A 97 7.81 -11.57 -36.53
N GLY A 98 7.51 -11.37 -35.24
CA GLY A 98 8.51 -11.06 -34.22
C GLY A 98 9.46 -12.24 -33.98
N ASP A 99 10.74 -11.93 -33.82
CA ASP A 99 11.77 -12.90 -33.47
C ASP A 99 11.32 -13.75 -32.25
N LEU A 100 11.15 -15.06 -32.44
CA LEU A 100 10.94 -16.08 -31.40
C LEU A 100 12.13 -16.17 -30.39
N ASN A 101 13.12 -15.29 -30.52
CA ASN A 101 14.24 -15.10 -29.60
C ASN A 101 14.27 -13.71 -28.95
N SER A 102 13.25 -12.87 -29.14
CA SER A 102 13.15 -11.59 -28.45
C SER A 102 12.37 -11.77 -27.15
N ASN A 103 13.05 -11.52 -26.03
CA ASN A 103 12.58 -11.59 -24.66
C ASN A 103 11.56 -10.47 -24.32
N ASN A 104 10.73 -10.04 -25.28
CA ASN A 104 9.83 -8.90 -25.10
C ASN A 104 8.41 -9.36 -24.77
N PRO A 105 7.84 -8.96 -23.62
CA PRO A 105 6.51 -9.40 -23.20
C PRO A 105 5.42 -8.84 -24.13
N LEU A 106 4.45 -9.69 -24.53
CA LEU A 106 3.28 -9.30 -25.33
C LEU A 106 2.33 -8.35 -24.57
N TYR A 107 2.35 -8.39 -23.24
CA TYR A 107 1.56 -7.54 -22.36
C TYR A 107 2.44 -6.87 -21.31
N ASP A 108 2.19 -5.60 -21.05
CA ASP A 108 2.89 -4.85 -19.99
C ASP A 108 2.44 -5.36 -18.62
N LEU A 109 1.15 -5.66 -18.45
CA LEU A 109 0.62 -6.13 -17.16
C LEU A 109 -0.60 -7.04 -17.29
N PHE A 110 -0.64 -8.04 -16.40
CA PHE A 110 -1.79 -8.87 -16.13
C PHE A 110 -2.52 -8.33 -14.89
N LEU A 111 -3.81 -8.00 -15.01
CA LEU A 111 -4.66 -7.70 -13.86
C LEU A 111 -5.38 -8.96 -13.42
N PHE A 112 -5.15 -9.35 -12.17
CA PHE A 112 -5.88 -10.44 -11.54
C PHE A 112 -6.81 -9.87 -10.46
N CYS A 113 -8.12 -10.08 -10.59
CA CYS A 113 -9.13 -9.68 -9.61
C CYS A 113 -10.07 -10.81 -9.24
N HIS A 114 -10.78 -10.64 -8.11
CA HIS A 114 -11.97 -11.42 -7.83
C HIS A 114 -13.14 -10.95 -8.69
N VAL A 115 -14.12 -11.83 -8.94
CA VAL A 115 -15.31 -11.52 -9.74
C VAL A 115 -16.08 -10.29 -9.25
N ASP A 116 -16.15 -10.12 -7.94
CA ASP A 116 -16.85 -8.98 -7.31
C ASP A 116 -16.13 -7.64 -7.50
N ASP A 117 -14.82 -7.70 -7.77
CA ASP A 117 -13.96 -6.53 -7.97
C ASP A 117 -13.81 -6.18 -9.47
N LEU A 118 -14.47 -6.92 -10.35
CA LEU A 118 -14.38 -6.75 -11.81
C LEU A 118 -14.69 -5.32 -12.28
N PRO A 119 -15.75 -4.63 -11.79
CA PRO A 119 -16.04 -3.26 -12.23
C PRO A 119 -14.87 -2.30 -11.94
N ALA A 120 -14.23 -2.47 -10.78
CA ALA A 120 -13.06 -1.70 -10.39
C ALA A 120 -11.83 -2.06 -11.24
N ALA A 121 -11.63 -3.35 -11.52
CA ALA A 121 -10.54 -3.81 -12.37
C ALA A 121 -10.66 -3.30 -13.82
N GLU A 122 -11.87 -3.26 -14.38
CA GLU A 122 -12.13 -2.72 -15.71
C GLU A 122 -11.87 -1.22 -15.79
N GLU A 123 -12.31 -0.46 -14.78
CA GLU A 123 -12.01 0.97 -14.68
C GLU A 123 -10.49 1.22 -14.60
N LEU A 124 -9.78 0.48 -13.76
CA LEU A 124 -8.32 0.58 -13.65
C LEU A 124 -7.63 0.26 -14.98
N ALA A 125 -8.06 -0.81 -15.64
CA ALA A 125 -7.50 -1.24 -16.91
C ALA A 125 -7.66 -0.17 -18.00
N GLU A 126 -8.80 0.52 -18.02
CA GLU A 126 -9.05 1.60 -18.98
C GLU A 126 -8.13 2.82 -18.73
N HIS A 127 -7.91 3.20 -17.47
CA HIS A 127 -6.95 4.25 -17.13
C HIS A 127 -5.52 3.88 -17.55
N LEU A 128 -5.12 2.62 -17.38
CA LEU A 128 -3.79 2.13 -17.79
C LEU A 128 -3.65 2.08 -19.32
N ARG A 129 -4.71 1.74 -20.05
CA ARG A 129 -4.74 1.80 -21.53
C ARG A 129 -4.63 3.23 -22.05
N GLN A 130 -5.30 4.19 -21.40
CA GLN A 130 -5.14 5.62 -21.71
C GLN A 130 -3.69 6.09 -21.51
N ALA A 131 -2.95 5.43 -20.61
CA ALA A 131 -1.51 5.64 -20.41
C ALA A 131 -0.63 4.81 -21.37
N ASN A 132 -1.19 4.23 -22.44
CA ASN A 132 -0.50 3.46 -23.47
C ASN A 132 0.19 2.18 -22.95
N LEU A 133 -0.43 1.50 -21.98
CA LEU A 133 0.00 0.18 -21.49
C LEU A 133 -0.89 -0.94 -22.05
N HIS A 134 -0.29 -2.06 -22.44
CA HIS A 134 -0.98 -3.26 -22.90
C HIS A 134 -1.42 -4.10 -21.71
N VAL A 135 -2.70 -3.98 -21.35
CA VAL A 135 -3.30 -4.63 -20.19
C VAL A 135 -4.06 -5.89 -20.58
N TYR A 136 -3.75 -7.00 -19.91
CA TYR A 136 -4.55 -8.23 -19.95
C TYR A 136 -5.38 -8.35 -18.67
N LEU A 137 -6.71 -8.50 -18.79
CA LEU A 137 -7.62 -8.80 -17.67
C LEU A 137 -8.23 -10.19 -17.90
N ASP A 138 -8.19 -11.05 -16.89
CA ASP A 138 -8.50 -12.49 -17.02
C ASP A 138 -9.83 -12.78 -17.73
N ARG A 139 -10.87 -12.00 -17.42
CA ARG A 139 -12.24 -12.21 -17.92
C ARG A 139 -12.51 -11.67 -19.30
N TRP A 140 -11.63 -10.85 -19.87
CA TRP A 140 -11.78 -10.40 -21.24
C TRP A 140 -11.45 -11.48 -22.27
N HIS A 141 -10.77 -12.56 -21.84
CA HIS A 141 -10.16 -13.53 -22.75
C HIS A 141 -10.38 -15.00 -22.38
N LEU A 142 -10.99 -15.31 -21.23
CA LEU A 142 -11.29 -16.68 -20.81
C LEU A 142 -12.59 -17.21 -21.44
N GLN A 143 -12.46 -18.18 -22.35
CA GLN A 143 -13.60 -18.95 -22.87
C GLN A 143 -14.06 -20.01 -21.85
N PRO A 144 -15.37 -20.25 -21.70
CA PRO A 144 -15.91 -21.21 -20.72
C PRO A 144 -15.43 -22.67 -20.87
N GLU A 145 -14.89 -23.03 -22.04
CA GLU A 145 -14.56 -24.42 -22.40
C GLU A 145 -13.04 -24.71 -22.41
N ALA A 146 -12.20 -23.68 -22.27
CA ALA A 146 -10.74 -23.87 -22.22
C ALA A 146 -10.28 -24.18 -20.79
N PRO A 147 -9.21 -24.99 -20.61
CA PRO A 147 -8.57 -25.15 -19.31
C PRO A 147 -7.94 -23.82 -18.90
N TRP A 148 -8.73 -22.97 -18.25
CA TRP A 148 -8.41 -21.58 -17.90
C TRP A 148 -7.07 -21.45 -17.17
N GLN A 149 -6.67 -22.49 -16.44
CA GLN A 149 -5.39 -22.60 -15.76
C GLN A 149 -4.20 -22.55 -16.73
N ALA A 150 -4.20 -23.40 -17.76
CA ALA A 150 -3.12 -23.45 -18.75
C ALA A 150 -3.05 -22.16 -19.58
N VAL A 151 -4.21 -21.51 -19.81
CA VAL A 151 -4.28 -20.19 -20.44
C VAL A 151 -3.62 -19.14 -19.56
N ILE A 152 -3.95 -19.06 -18.26
CA ILE A 152 -3.33 -18.09 -17.35
C ILE A 152 -1.81 -18.33 -17.23
N GLU A 153 -1.35 -19.57 -17.10
CA GLU A 153 0.09 -19.85 -17.01
C GLU A 153 0.84 -19.39 -18.27
N THR A 154 0.26 -19.65 -19.45
CA THR A 154 0.83 -19.23 -20.73
C THR A 154 0.75 -17.71 -20.89
N THR A 155 -0.33 -17.06 -20.45
CA THR A 155 -0.42 -15.60 -20.54
C THR A 155 0.57 -14.92 -19.61
N LEU A 156 0.70 -15.41 -18.37
CA LEU A 156 1.64 -14.86 -17.38
C LEU A 156 3.09 -14.93 -17.85
N SER A 157 3.49 -15.95 -18.62
CA SER A 157 4.85 -16.03 -19.19
C SER A 157 5.13 -14.97 -20.25
N HIS A 158 4.09 -14.32 -20.78
CA HIS A 158 4.20 -13.24 -21.76
C HIS A 158 3.90 -11.85 -21.16
N CYS A 159 3.74 -11.76 -19.84
CA CYS A 159 3.49 -10.50 -19.13
C CYS A 159 4.76 -10.03 -18.42
N ARG A 160 5.02 -8.72 -18.43
CA ARG A 160 6.12 -8.13 -17.63
C ARG A 160 5.82 -8.15 -16.13
N ALA A 161 4.57 -7.85 -15.78
CA ALA A 161 4.10 -7.81 -14.40
C ALA A 161 2.71 -8.42 -14.24
N CYS A 162 2.40 -8.83 -13.01
CA CYS A 162 1.07 -9.26 -12.59
C CYS A 162 0.65 -8.44 -11.38
N VAL A 163 -0.50 -7.76 -11.50
CA VAL A 163 -1.10 -6.94 -10.46
C VAL A 163 -2.20 -7.75 -9.78
N LEU A 164 -2.06 -7.95 -8.48
CA LEU A 164 -3.03 -8.66 -7.66
C LEU A 164 -3.97 -7.63 -7.02
N LEU A 165 -5.23 -7.62 -7.43
CA LEU A 165 -6.25 -6.69 -6.95
C LEU A 165 -6.96 -7.25 -5.71
N PHE A 166 -7.04 -6.43 -4.66
CA PHE A 166 -7.67 -6.76 -3.39
C PHE A 166 -8.80 -5.77 -3.07
N GLY A 167 -10.06 -6.24 -3.11
CA GLY A 167 -11.23 -5.43 -2.78
C GLY A 167 -11.88 -5.74 -1.43
N ARG A 168 -13.19 -5.47 -1.34
CA ARG A 168 -13.99 -5.42 -0.09
C ARG A 168 -14.24 -6.78 0.54
N GLN A 169 -14.34 -7.83 -0.28
CA GLN A 169 -14.50 -9.19 0.18
C GLN A 169 -13.12 -9.85 0.13
N SER A 170 -12.59 -10.18 1.30
CA SER A 170 -11.16 -10.47 1.54
C SER A 170 -10.65 -11.82 0.99
N SER A 171 -11.39 -12.47 0.11
CA SER A 171 -10.91 -13.61 -0.68
C SER A 171 -10.30 -13.08 -1.98
N GLY A 172 -9.09 -12.54 -1.88
CA GLY A 172 -8.31 -12.21 -3.07
C GLY A 172 -8.07 -13.46 -3.95
N PRO A 173 -7.41 -13.27 -5.10
CA PRO A 173 -6.99 -14.33 -6.05
C PRO A 173 -6.28 -15.54 -5.45
N TRP A 174 -5.77 -15.35 -4.23
CA TRP A 174 -4.81 -16.17 -3.53
C TRP A 174 -5.35 -17.48 -2.96
N GLU A 175 -6.68 -17.65 -2.94
CA GLU A 175 -7.33 -18.89 -2.47
C GLU A 175 -7.24 -20.02 -3.52
N HIS A 176 -6.88 -19.71 -4.76
CA HIS A 176 -6.65 -20.73 -5.79
C HIS A 176 -5.26 -21.35 -5.65
N ASP A 177 -5.19 -22.51 -5.01
CA ASP A 177 -3.93 -23.21 -4.68
C ASP A 177 -2.96 -23.38 -5.84
N GLN A 178 -3.46 -23.61 -7.06
CA GLN A 178 -2.62 -23.85 -8.23
C GLN A 178 -2.07 -22.54 -8.83
N LEU A 179 -2.90 -21.50 -8.94
CA LEU A 179 -2.47 -20.14 -9.33
C LEU A 179 -1.45 -19.58 -8.35
N ARG A 180 -1.68 -19.82 -7.05
CA ARG A 180 -0.75 -19.48 -5.97
C ARG A 180 0.63 -20.10 -6.21
N VAL A 181 0.68 -21.38 -6.58
CA VAL A 181 1.94 -22.08 -6.89
C VAL A 181 2.62 -21.51 -8.12
N THR A 182 1.89 -21.24 -9.20
CA THR A 182 2.45 -20.68 -10.45
C THR A 182 3.00 -19.27 -10.24
N LEU A 183 2.25 -18.38 -9.58
CA LEU A 183 2.70 -17.04 -9.24
C LEU A 183 3.95 -17.08 -8.34
N MET A 184 3.97 -17.94 -7.32
CA MET A 184 5.17 -18.12 -6.48
C MET A 184 6.38 -18.60 -7.28
N ARG A 185 6.18 -19.55 -8.20
CA ARG A 185 7.26 -20.08 -9.05
C ARG A 185 7.83 -19.02 -9.99
N LEU A 186 6.98 -18.26 -10.67
CA LEU A 186 7.41 -17.21 -11.60
C LEU A 186 8.07 -16.03 -10.88
N HIS A 187 7.54 -15.68 -9.70
CA HIS A 187 8.14 -14.65 -8.84
C HIS A 187 9.51 -15.07 -8.31
N GLN A 188 9.65 -16.30 -7.79
CA GLN A 188 10.94 -16.82 -7.29
C GLN A 188 12.01 -16.93 -8.39
N LEU A 189 11.60 -17.17 -9.63
CA LEU A 189 12.50 -17.19 -10.79
C LEU A 189 12.79 -15.78 -11.36
N ASN A 190 12.33 -14.70 -10.70
CA ASN A 190 12.42 -13.31 -11.17
C ASN A 190 11.88 -13.10 -12.60
N SER A 191 11.02 -14.00 -13.08
CA SER A 191 10.49 -13.97 -14.45
C SER A 191 9.23 -13.12 -14.56
N LEU A 192 8.62 -12.76 -13.43
CA LEU A 192 7.39 -11.96 -13.37
C LEU A 192 7.40 -11.05 -12.14
N GLN A 193 7.21 -9.75 -12.35
CA GLN A 193 7.05 -8.80 -11.24
C GLN A 193 5.63 -8.89 -10.68
N VAL A 194 5.47 -9.20 -9.40
CA VAL A 194 4.16 -9.25 -8.74
C VAL A 194 3.93 -7.97 -7.95
N ILE A 195 2.80 -7.29 -8.17
CA ILE A 195 2.46 -6.01 -7.55
C ILE A 195 1.12 -6.16 -6.81
N PRO A 196 1.09 -6.12 -5.47
CA PRO A 196 -0.16 -6.11 -4.75
C PRO A 196 -0.80 -4.72 -4.78
N LEU A 197 -2.10 -4.66 -5.06
CA LEU A 197 -2.86 -3.42 -5.21
C LEU A 197 -4.19 -3.49 -4.44
N LEU A 198 -4.40 -2.54 -3.53
CA LEU A 198 -5.61 -2.42 -2.72
C LEU A 198 -6.59 -1.46 -3.40
N LEU A 199 -7.78 -1.96 -3.73
CA LEU A 199 -8.87 -1.18 -4.34
C LEU A 199 -9.58 -0.31 -3.29
N PRO A 200 -10.33 0.73 -3.70
CA PRO A 200 -11.07 1.59 -2.77
C PRO A 200 -11.99 0.82 -1.83
N GLY A 201 -11.82 1.04 -0.52
CA GLY A 201 -12.55 0.31 0.52
C GLY A 201 -12.18 -1.16 0.66
N GLY A 202 -11.12 -1.62 0.00
CA GLY A 202 -10.59 -2.97 0.12
C GLY A 202 -9.97 -3.23 1.49
N ILE A 203 -9.99 -4.50 1.91
CA ILE A 203 -9.42 -4.92 3.19
C ILE A 203 -8.12 -5.66 2.91
N ARG A 204 -7.03 -5.27 3.57
CA ARG A 204 -5.78 -6.03 3.52
C ARG A 204 -6.04 -7.42 4.10
N CYS A 205 -5.83 -8.48 3.31
CA CYS A 205 -6.01 -9.85 3.77
C CYS A 205 -5.28 -10.09 5.10
N GLU A 206 -5.91 -10.83 6.01
CA GLU A 206 -5.32 -11.19 7.30
C GLU A 206 -3.94 -11.85 7.11
N ARG A 207 -3.02 -11.56 8.04
CA ARG A 207 -1.58 -11.93 8.10
C ARG A 207 -1.28 -13.45 8.03
N GLY A 208 -2.23 -14.31 7.65
CA GLY A 208 -2.07 -15.75 7.50
C GLY A 208 -2.12 -16.29 6.07
N ARG A 209 -2.69 -15.57 5.09
CA ARG A 209 -3.03 -16.16 3.78
C ARG A 209 -2.02 -15.92 2.65
N LEU A 210 -1.26 -14.82 2.66
CA LEU A 210 -0.22 -14.52 1.64
C LEU A 210 1.16 -15.07 2.07
N PRO A 211 2.08 -15.45 1.18
CA PRO A 211 3.47 -15.74 1.51
C PRO A 211 4.21 -14.47 1.90
N ASP A 212 5.21 -14.58 2.77
CA ASP A 212 5.97 -13.43 3.24
C ASP A 212 6.66 -12.67 2.09
N SER A 213 7.10 -13.38 1.03
CA SER A 213 7.71 -12.77 -0.15
C SER A 213 6.82 -11.74 -0.87
N ILE A 214 5.49 -11.89 -0.81
CA ILE A 214 4.54 -10.94 -1.41
C ILE A 214 4.08 -9.90 -0.39
N ARG A 215 4.02 -10.26 0.89
CA ARG A 215 3.69 -9.32 1.98
C ARG A 215 4.72 -8.21 2.09
N GLU A 216 5.98 -8.52 1.82
CA GLU A 216 7.08 -7.57 1.89
C GLU A 216 7.15 -6.63 0.68
N ILE A 217 6.41 -6.92 -0.40
CA ILE A 217 6.34 -6.05 -1.58
C ILE A 217 5.51 -4.81 -1.24
N PRO A 218 5.97 -3.59 -1.59
CA PRO A 218 5.18 -2.37 -1.43
C PRO A 218 3.85 -2.44 -2.18
N TRP A 219 2.77 -2.08 -1.48
CA TRP A 219 1.42 -2.09 -2.05
C TRP A 219 1.08 -0.75 -2.71
N ILE A 220 0.39 -0.80 -3.84
CA ILE A 220 -0.29 0.37 -4.41
C ILE A 220 -1.68 0.42 -3.79
N VAL A 221 -2.05 1.55 -3.19
CA VAL A 221 -3.30 1.67 -2.43
C VAL A 221 -4.13 2.80 -3.00
N PHE A 222 -5.34 2.47 -3.45
CA PHE A 222 -6.39 3.42 -3.77
C PHE A 222 -7.27 3.60 -2.54
N GLN A 223 -7.38 4.83 -2.04
CA GLN A 223 -8.07 5.11 -0.79
C GLN A 223 -9.57 5.36 -0.99
N HIS A 224 -9.93 6.12 -2.03
CA HIS A 224 -11.26 6.66 -2.27
C HIS A 224 -11.82 6.26 -3.64
N GLU A 225 -11.02 6.34 -4.70
CA GLU A 225 -11.46 6.12 -6.09
C GLU A 225 -10.31 5.67 -7.00
N ILE A 226 -10.61 5.02 -8.13
CA ILE A 226 -9.60 4.43 -9.03
C ILE A 226 -8.94 5.48 -9.92
N SER A 227 -9.59 6.63 -10.08
CA SER A 227 -9.07 7.81 -10.78
C SER A 227 -8.01 8.58 -9.99
N GLU A 228 -7.65 8.14 -8.77
CA GLU A 228 -6.60 8.79 -7.98
C GLU A 228 -5.26 8.83 -8.74
N LEU A 229 -4.78 10.05 -8.97
CA LEU A 229 -3.61 10.30 -9.82
C LEU A 229 -2.33 9.68 -9.26
N GLU A 230 -2.13 9.70 -7.95
CA GLU A 230 -0.87 9.25 -7.33
C GLU A 230 -0.69 7.72 -7.40
N PRO A 231 -1.64 6.88 -6.97
CA PRO A 231 -1.54 5.43 -7.14
C PRO A 231 -1.44 4.99 -8.62
N LEU A 232 -2.19 5.63 -9.52
CA LEU A 232 -2.10 5.38 -10.97
C LEU A 232 -0.71 5.72 -11.52
N ARG A 233 -0.15 6.89 -11.19
CA ARG A 233 1.20 7.29 -11.60
C ARG A 233 2.24 6.30 -11.10
N ARG A 234 2.16 5.88 -9.84
CA ARG A 234 3.09 4.87 -9.29
C ARG A 234 3.03 3.57 -10.07
N LEU A 235 1.84 3.06 -10.38
CA LEU A 235 1.69 1.84 -11.17
C LEU A 235 2.31 2.01 -12.57
N ILE A 236 2.03 3.13 -13.24
CA ILE A 236 2.57 3.42 -14.58
C ILE A 236 4.10 3.57 -14.54
N SER A 237 4.66 4.31 -13.59
CA SER A 237 6.12 4.48 -13.44
C SER A 237 6.81 3.15 -13.13
N CYS A 238 6.20 2.29 -12.30
CA CYS A 238 6.68 0.92 -12.08
C CYS A 238 6.77 0.12 -13.39
N MET A 239 5.74 0.21 -14.25
CA MET A 239 5.74 -0.50 -15.54
C MET A 239 6.77 0.07 -16.52
N ARG A 240 6.98 1.39 -16.51
CA ARG A 240 7.94 2.05 -17.40
C ARG A 240 9.38 1.98 -16.90
N GLY A 241 9.61 1.55 -15.65
CA GLY A 241 10.94 1.57 -15.03
C GLY A 241 11.45 2.99 -14.77
N GLU A 242 10.54 3.97 -14.68
CA GLU A 242 10.87 5.36 -14.41
C GLU A 242 11.06 5.56 -12.89
N PRO A 243 12.05 6.35 -12.46
CA PRO A 243 12.20 6.69 -11.06
C PRO A 243 10.97 7.46 -10.58
N ILE A 244 10.29 6.93 -9.57
CA ILE A 244 9.21 7.64 -8.89
C ILE A 244 9.87 8.85 -8.20
N GLU A 245 9.59 10.07 -8.69
CA GLU A 245 10.02 11.28 -8.00
C GLU A 245 9.52 11.23 -6.55
N LYS A 246 10.39 11.56 -5.60
CA LYS A 246 10.20 11.41 -4.15
C LYS A 246 9.02 12.25 -3.63
N HIS A 247 7.81 11.77 -3.84
CA HIS A 247 6.63 12.10 -3.05
C HIS A 247 6.02 10.79 -2.56
N LEU A 248 6.83 10.04 -1.79
CA LEU A 248 6.28 9.12 -0.82
C LEU A 248 5.47 9.97 0.15
N ASP A 249 4.15 9.89 0.04
CA ASP A 249 3.28 10.20 1.15
C ASP A 249 3.75 9.33 2.32
N ASP A 250 4.43 9.97 3.29
CA ASP A 250 5.17 9.35 4.41
C ASP A 250 4.25 8.57 5.37
N THR A 251 2.97 8.51 5.05
CA THR A 251 1.88 7.81 5.73
C THR A 251 1.90 6.29 5.52
N LEU A 252 2.52 5.79 4.44
CA LEU A 252 2.43 4.38 4.03
C LEU A 252 3.76 3.63 3.95
N CYS A 253 4.89 4.28 4.27
CA CYS A 253 6.18 3.59 4.31
C CYS A 253 6.30 2.76 5.62
N PRO A 254 6.37 1.41 5.54
CA PRO A 254 6.48 0.56 6.73
C PRO A 254 7.87 0.68 7.40
N TYR A 255 8.88 1.13 6.66
CA TYR A 255 10.24 1.32 7.14
C TYR A 255 10.52 2.81 7.31
N ARG A 256 10.16 3.34 8.48
CA ARG A 256 10.37 4.76 8.81
C ARG A 256 11.82 5.13 9.19
N GLY A 257 12.77 4.20 9.05
CA GLY A 257 14.16 4.42 9.44
C GLY A 257 14.28 4.78 10.92
N LEU A 258 14.90 5.93 11.22
CA LEU A 258 15.02 6.47 12.58
C LEU A 258 13.80 7.27 13.04
N LEU A 259 12.83 7.53 12.16
CA LEU A 259 11.62 8.25 12.53
C LEU A 259 10.74 7.36 13.42
N ALA A 260 10.19 7.94 14.47
CA ALA A 260 9.26 7.24 15.36
C ALA A 260 7.97 6.88 14.62
N PHE A 261 7.40 5.70 14.89
CA PHE A 261 6.03 5.40 14.46
C PHE A 261 5.07 6.31 15.25
N GLU A 262 4.14 6.96 14.54
CA GLU A 262 3.04 7.74 15.12
C GLU A 262 1.74 6.92 15.14
N GLU A 263 0.69 7.43 15.81
CA GLU A 263 -0.65 6.83 15.89
C GLU A 263 -1.21 6.36 14.54
N LYS A 264 -1.00 7.14 13.47
CA LYS A 264 -1.46 6.79 12.11
C LYS A 264 -0.78 5.56 11.49
N HIS A 265 0.28 5.03 12.12
CA HIS A 265 1.04 3.89 11.62
C HIS A 265 0.82 2.62 12.44
N VAL A 266 -0.25 2.56 13.24
CA VAL A 266 -0.56 1.42 14.14
C VAL A 266 -0.49 0.08 13.40
N ASP A 267 -0.95 0.03 12.15
CA ASP A 267 -1.01 -1.18 11.33
C ASP A 267 0.38 -1.77 10.99
N PHE A 268 1.42 -0.93 11.03
CA PHE A 268 2.80 -1.28 10.76
C PHE A 268 3.64 -1.46 12.03
N PHE A 269 3.08 -1.19 13.21
CA PHE A 269 3.80 -1.30 14.48
C PHE A 269 3.53 -2.67 15.15
N PHE A 270 4.55 -3.53 15.20
CA PHE A 270 4.45 -4.89 15.75
C PHE A 270 5.64 -5.26 16.65
N GLY A 271 5.52 -6.40 17.36
CA GLY A 271 6.59 -6.94 18.21
C GLY A 271 6.77 -6.26 19.57
N ARG A 272 6.00 -5.20 19.88
CA ARG A 272 6.09 -4.45 21.15
C ARG A 272 4.84 -4.58 22.03
N ALA A 273 3.98 -5.56 21.78
CA ALA A 273 2.74 -5.77 22.53
C ALA A 273 2.96 -5.94 24.04
N ALA A 274 3.95 -6.76 24.45
CA ALA A 274 4.26 -6.98 25.87
C ALA A 274 4.75 -5.69 26.57
N ALA A 275 5.55 -4.88 25.88
CA ALA A 275 6.01 -3.59 26.41
C ALA A 275 4.86 -2.59 26.57
N ILE A 276 3.95 -2.53 25.60
CA ILE A 276 2.75 -1.68 25.69
C ILE A 276 1.86 -2.15 26.85
N GLN A 277 1.64 -3.46 26.96
CA GLN A 277 0.82 -4.04 28.03
C GLN A 277 1.40 -3.70 29.40
N TRP A 278 2.71 -3.88 29.59
CA TRP A 278 3.38 -3.51 30.84
C TRP A 278 3.21 -2.02 31.14
N LEU A 279 3.37 -1.12 30.15
CA LEU A 279 3.14 0.32 30.34
C LEU A 279 1.70 0.64 30.75
N VAL A 280 0.72 -0.07 30.17
CA VAL A 280 -0.69 0.10 30.54
C VAL A 280 -0.92 -0.33 31.99
N GLU A 281 -0.41 -1.49 32.39
CA GLU A 281 -0.54 -2.02 33.76
C GLU A 281 0.14 -1.08 34.77
N GLU A 282 1.32 -0.57 34.45
CA GLU A 282 2.03 0.41 35.26
C GLU A 282 1.21 1.71 35.40
N LEU A 283 0.65 2.22 34.30
CA LEU A 283 -0.15 3.46 34.30
C LEU A 283 -1.55 3.33 34.92
N GLN A 284 -2.03 2.11 35.17
CA GLN A 284 -3.23 1.87 35.95
C GLN A 284 -2.98 2.04 37.45
N THR A 285 -1.75 1.76 37.91
CA THR A 285 -1.38 1.83 39.33
C THR A 285 -0.65 3.12 39.70
N SER A 286 0.13 3.65 38.76
CA SER A 286 0.88 4.89 38.86
C SER A 286 0.44 5.87 37.76
N ARG A 287 0.58 7.18 38.01
CA ARG A 287 0.34 8.21 36.98
C ARG A 287 1.63 8.74 36.38
N PHE A 288 2.72 7.99 36.53
CA PHE A 288 4.01 8.34 35.99
C PHE A 288 4.70 7.09 35.48
N CYS A 289 5.31 7.18 34.31
CA CYS A 289 6.23 6.15 33.83
C CYS A 289 7.32 6.76 32.93
N ALA A 290 8.56 6.34 33.11
CA ALA A 290 9.67 6.68 32.22
C ALA A 290 10.00 5.50 31.29
N VAL A 291 10.12 5.76 29.98
CA VAL A 291 10.54 4.79 28.97
C VAL A 291 11.99 5.09 28.60
N ILE A 292 12.90 4.22 29.02
CA ILE A 292 14.34 4.46 28.98
C ILE A 292 15.03 3.44 28.07
N GLY A 293 16.05 3.83 27.32
CA GLY A 293 16.75 2.91 26.41
C GLY A 293 17.66 3.63 25.41
N PRO A 294 18.51 2.91 24.65
CA PRO A 294 19.44 3.53 23.71
C PRO A 294 18.71 4.26 22.57
N SER A 295 19.42 5.16 21.88
CA SER A 295 18.90 5.81 20.67
C SER A 295 18.49 4.76 19.63
N GLY A 296 17.36 4.97 18.96
CA GLY A 296 16.86 4.03 17.95
C GLY A 296 16.18 2.76 18.49
N SER A 297 16.11 2.53 19.81
CA SER A 297 15.42 1.34 20.36
C SER A 297 13.89 1.33 20.22
N GLY A 298 13.32 2.43 19.71
CA GLY A 298 11.89 2.54 19.45
C GLY A 298 11.05 3.09 20.60
N LYS A 299 11.64 3.77 21.60
CA LYS A 299 10.93 4.39 22.74
C LYS A 299 9.76 5.27 22.31
N SER A 300 10.03 6.24 21.44
CA SER A 300 9.03 7.16 20.90
C SER A 300 7.95 6.40 20.12
N SER A 301 8.31 5.35 19.37
CA SER A 301 7.35 4.50 18.65
C SER A 301 6.45 3.71 19.60
N ILE A 302 7.00 3.10 20.65
CA ILE A 302 6.24 2.38 21.69
C ILE A 302 5.20 3.30 22.32
N VAL A 303 5.57 4.54 22.63
CA VAL A 303 4.63 5.49 23.25
C VAL A 303 3.62 6.02 22.24
N ARG A 304 4.07 6.52 21.09
CA ARG A 304 3.22 7.23 20.11
C ARG A 304 2.32 6.30 19.29
N ALA A 305 2.82 5.15 18.86
CA ALA A 305 2.07 4.18 18.04
C ALA A 305 1.55 2.99 18.84
N GLY A 306 2.02 2.78 20.07
CA GLY A 306 1.53 1.69 20.93
C GLY A 306 0.64 2.21 22.06
N LEU A 307 1.25 2.92 23.01
CA LEU A 307 0.59 3.35 24.24
C LEU A 307 -0.55 4.34 23.99
N VAL A 308 -0.31 5.44 23.27
CA VAL A 308 -1.33 6.48 23.04
C VAL A 308 -2.60 5.90 22.37
N PRO A 309 -2.50 5.10 21.29
CA PRO A 309 -3.67 4.42 20.72
C PRO A 309 -4.37 3.48 21.71
N ALA A 310 -3.62 2.69 22.49
CA ALA A 310 -4.18 1.79 23.49
C ALA A 310 -4.96 2.57 24.57
N VAL A 311 -4.43 3.69 25.05
CA VAL A 311 -5.10 4.54 26.03
C VAL A 311 -6.37 5.17 25.45
N LYS A 312 -6.32 5.66 24.21
CA LYS A 312 -7.51 6.16 23.50
C LYS A 312 -8.58 5.09 23.29
N ALA A 313 -8.18 3.83 23.15
CA ALA A 313 -9.07 2.68 23.06
C ALA A 313 -9.59 2.18 24.43
N GLY A 314 -9.25 2.84 25.54
CA GLY A 314 -9.77 2.52 26.87
C GLY A 314 -8.90 1.58 27.71
N ALA A 315 -7.63 1.36 27.35
CA ALA A 315 -6.74 0.45 28.08
C ALA A 315 -6.50 0.83 29.56
N LEU A 316 -6.66 2.11 29.93
CA LEU A 316 -6.60 2.60 31.32
C LEU A 316 -7.97 2.62 32.02
N GLY A 317 -8.97 1.98 31.43
CA GLY A 317 -10.34 1.92 31.91
C GLY A 317 -11.31 2.70 31.01
N ASN A 318 -12.53 2.18 30.86
CA ASN A 318 -13.54 2.73 29.94
C ASN A 318 -14.36 3.88 30.52
N THR A 319 -14.14 4.25 31.79
CA THR A 319 -14.92 5.29 32.48
C THR A 319 -14.29 6.67 32.43
N ILE A 320 -13.02 6.76 32.03
CA ILE A 320 -12.25 8.00 31.96
C ILE A 320 -11.77 8.21 30.54
N ASN A 321 -12.11 9.35 29.96
CA ASN A 321 -11.58 9.78 28.69
C ASN A 321 -10.16 10.37 28.88
N TYR A 322 -9.20 9.90 28.09
CA TYR A 322 -7.84 10.40 28.15
C TYR A 322 -7.56 11.35 26.99
N HIS A 323 -7.42 12.63 27.33
CA HIS A 323 -6.94 13.64 26.39
C HIS A 323 -5.43 13.49 26.24
N CYS A 324 -4.97 12.96 25.11
CA CYS A 324 -3.56 12.68 24.89
C CYS A 324 -2.84 13.88 24.26
N ARG A 325 -1.74 14.32 24.85
CA ARG A 325 -0.87 15.39 24.33
C ARG A 325 0.59 14.94 24.36
N LEU A 326 1.33 15.38 23.35
CA LEU A 326 2.76 15.13 23.23
C LEU A 326 3.48 16.46 23.12
N ILE A 327 4.58 16.61 23.84
CA ILE A 327 5.51 17.74 23.68
C ILE A 327 6.95 17.23 23.60
N LEU A 328 7.77 17.99 22.87
CA LEU A 328 9.23 17.89 22.88
C LEU A 328 9.74 19.10 23.68
N PRO A 329 10.56 18.93 24.73
CA PRO A 329 10.96 20.05 25.57
C PRO A 329 11.73 21.16 24.84
N GLY A 330 12.59 20.81 23.88
CA GLY A 330 13.38 21.76 23.10
C GLY A 330 14.23 22.73 23.94
N ALA A 331 14.52 23.89 23.36
CA ALA A 331 15.32 24.93 24.02
C ALA A 331 14.55 25.77 25.06
N ARG A 332 13.21 25.78 24.98
CA ARG A 332 12.32 26.63 25.78
C ARG A 332 11.15 25.82 26.36
N PRO A 333 11.41 24.94 27.33
CA PRO A 333 10.43 23.95 27.79
C PRO A 333 9.21 24.58 28.48
N LEU A 334 9.36 25.71 29.18
CA LEU A 334 8.22 26.44 29.75
C LEU A 334 7.31 27.06 28.68
N GLU A 335 7.87 27.54 27.56
CA GLU A 335 7.10 28.08 26.45
C GLU A 335 6.21 26.98 25.82
N GLU A 336 6.74 25.76 25.68
CA GLU A 336 5.99 24.59 25.21
C GLU A 336 4.84 24.21 26.17
N LEU A 337 5.05 24.22 27.49
CA LEU A 337 3.95 24.01 28.45
C LEU A 337 2.91 25.13 28.39
N ALA A 338 3.34 26.38 28.25
CA ALA A 338 2.45 27.53 28.15
C ALA A 338 1.57 27.46 26.89
N HIS A 339 2.14 27.05 25.75
CA HIS A 339 1.39 26.78 24.52
C HIS A 339 0.37 25.65 24.69
N LEU A 340 0.77 24.56 25.35
CA LEU A 340 -0.14 23.46 25.66
C LEU A 340 -1.32 23.95 26.50
N LEU A 341 -1.06 24.70 27.59
CA LEU A 341 -2.12 25.23 28.45
C LEU A 341 -3.03 26.21 27.70
N HIS A 342 -2.46 27.14 26.93
CA HIS A 342 -3.23 28.08 26.12
C HIS A 342 -4.17 27.36 25.14
N ASN A 343 -3.71 26.27 24.51
CA ASN A 343 -4.51 25.46 23.60
C ASN A 343 -5.59 24.62 24.31
N LEU A 344 -5.32 24.15 25.53
CA LEU A 344 -6.30 23.41 26.33
C LEU A 344 -7.40 24.33 26.87
N THR A 345 -7.05 25.55 27.30
CA THR A 345 -8.00 26.47 27.94
C THR A 345 -8.64 27.47 26.95
N GLY A 346 -8.20 27.47 25.69
CA GLY A 346 -8.57 28.43 24.65
C GLY A 346 -9.98 28.28 24.06
N LYS A 347 -11.00 28.76 24.80
CA LYS A 347 -12.25 29.50 24.37
C LYS A 347 -13.42 29.23 25.36
N PRO A 348 -14.14 30.23 25.92
CA PRO A 348 -13.82 31.63 26.19
C PRO A 348 -13.65 31.88 27.72
N ARG A 349 -12.89 31.03 28.44
CA ARG A 349 -12.75 31.13 29.91
C ARG A 349 -11.42 31.68 30.42
N THR A 350 -10.38 31.83 29.59
CA THR A 350 -9.07 32.36 30.02
C THR A 350 -8.58 33.50 29.13
N ILE A 351 -8.27 34.64 29.76
CA ILE A 351 -7.68 35.86 29.16
C ILE A 351 -6.15 35.72 28.98
N LEU A 352 -5.54 34.68 29.56
CA LEU A 352 -4.10 34.52 29.64
C LEU A 352 -3.47 34.25 28.27
N THR A 353 -2.48 35.08 27.94
CA THR A 353 -1.57 34.87 26.81
C THR A 353 -0.53 33.80 27.16
N VAL A 354 0.21 33.33 26.15
CA VAL A 354 1.33 32.40 26.36
C VAL A 354 2.36 33.01 27.32
N SER A 355 2.66 34.30 27.19
CA SER A 355 3.59 35.01 28.08
C SER A 355 3.11 35.03 29.53
N ASP A 356 1.80 35.19 29.76
CA ASP A 356 1.23 35.17 31.12
C ASP A 356 1.38 33.78 31.75
N TRP A 357 1.17 32.71 30.96
CA TRP A 357 1.39 31.34 31.40
C TRP A 357 2.86 31.07 31.74
N ILE A 358 3.81 31.56 30.95
CA ILE A 358 5.24 31.41 31.26
C ILE A 358 5.57 32.04 32.61
N VAL A 359 5.07 33.26 32.87
CA VAL A 359 5.27 33.94 34.16
C VAL A 359 4.63 33.15 35.30
N ALA A 360 3.40 32.67 35.12
CA ALA A 360 2.70 31.88 36.13
C ALA A 360 3.43 30.57 36.46
N LEU A 361 3.78 29.79 35.43
CA LEU A 361 4.49 28.51 35.57
C LEU A 361 5.85 28.69 36.24
N ARG A 362 6.56 29.80 35.98
CA ARG A 362 7.85 30.10 36.61
C ARG A 362 7.69 30.53 38.08
N ALA A 363 6.57 31.14 38.43
CA ALA A 363 6.33 31.64 39.78
C ALA A 363 5.81 30.57 40.75
N ASP A 364 5.06 29.58 40.26
CA ASP A 364 4.36 28.60 41.10
C ASP A 364 4.23 27.23 40.40
N GLU A 365 4.76 26.19 41.04
CA GLU A 365 4.77 24.81 40.54
C GLU A 365 3.38 24.15 40.52
N THR A 366 2.37 24.75 41.15
CA THR A 366 1.00 24.23 41.16
C THR A 366 0.18 24.70 39.96
N GLN A 367 0.67 25.69 39.20
CA GLN A 367 -0.09 26.33 38.13
C GLN A 367 -0.47 25.35 37.02
N PHE A 368 0.45 24.47 36.62
CA PHE A 368 0.13 23.44 35.63
C PHE A 368 -0.98 22.50 36.11
N HIS A 369 -0.92 22.08 37.38
CA HIS A 369 -1.95 21.21 37.97
C HIS A 369 -3.33 21.88 37.96
N HIS A 370 -3.41 23.14 38.37
CA HIS A 370 -4.67 23.89 38.40
C HIS A 370 -5.26 24.07 37.00
N ALA A 371 -4.43 24.44 36.02
CA ALA A 371 -4.89 24.61 34.65
C ALA A 371 -5.42 23.29 34.04
N VAL A 372 -4.73 22.17 34.29
CA VAL A 372 -5.16 20.85 33.81
C VAL A 372 -6.45 20.39 34.50
N ARG A 373 -6.56 20.58 35.82
CA ARG A 373 -7.79 20.29 36.56
C ARG A 373 -8.96 21.08 35.98
N ASP A 374 -8.80 22.40 35.85
CA ASP A 374 -9.88 23.27 35.39
C ASP A 374 -10.30 22.91 33.95
N PHE A 375 -9.37 22.51 33.09
CA PHE A 375 -9.68 21.96 31.77
C PHE A 375 -10.47 20.63 31.83
N CYS A 376 -10.08 19.71 32.72
CA CYS A 376 -10.74 18.42 32.84
C CYS A 376 -12.13 18.50 33.49
N ASP A 377 -12.31 19.38 34.48
CA ASP A 377 -13.58 19.55 35.21
C ASP A 377 -14.70 20.14 34.35
N VAL A 378 -14.36 20.86 33.27
CA VAL A 378 -15.35 21.42 32.34
C VAL A 378 -15.74 20.45 31.22
N GLN A 379 -15.11 19.28 31.14
CA GLN A 379 -15.45 18.27 30.13
C GLN A 379 -16.77 17.57 30.48
N PRO A 380 -17.58 17.19 29.47
CA PRO A 380 -18.87 16.52 29.71
C PRO A 380 -18.72 15.10 30.27
N GLN A 381 -17.54 14.49 30.11
CA GLN A 381 -17.22 13.16 30.59
C GLN A 381 -15.99 13.23 31.52
N PRO A 382 -15.86 12.33 32.51
CA PRO A 382 -14.67 12.26 33.36
C PRO A 382 -13.42 12.19 32.47
N THR A 383 -12.59 13.23 32.53
CA THR A 383 -11.45 13.39 31.62
C THR A 383 -10.15 13.52 32.41
N ARG A 384 -9.07 12.95 31.89
CA ARG A 384 -7.70 13.13 32.37
C ARG A 384 -6.79 13.50 31.21
N LEU A 385 -5.66 14.15 31.52
CA LEU A 385 -4.61 14.46 30.56
C LEU A 385 -3.54 13.37 30.60
N LEU A 386 -3.31 12.68 29.48
CA LEU A 386 -2.09 11.92 29.27
C LEU A 386 -1.08 12.84 28.57
N LEU A 387 -0.04 13.25 29.28
CA LEU A 387 1.04 14.06 28.72
C LEU A 387 2.27 13.19 28.48
N VAL A 388 2.69 13.13 27.22
CA VAL A 388 3.94 12.49 26.79
C VAL A 388 4.99 13.58 26.61
N ILE A 389 6.09 13.47 27.35
CA ILE A 389 7.31 14.24 27.10
C ILE A 389 8.27 13.33 26.36
N ASP A 390 8.39 13.52 25.05
CA ASP A 390 9.29 12.72 24.23
C ASP A 390 10.66 13.41 24.15
N GLN A 391 11.73 12.63 24.02
CA GLN A 391 13.12 13.12 24.03
C GLN A 391 13.41 14.02 25.25
N PHE A 392 13.09 13.52 26.44
CA PHE A 392 13.25 14.25 27.69
C PHE A 392 14.69 14.73 27.92
N GLU A 393 15.69 14.04 27.36
CA GLU A 393 17.09 14.48 27.39
C GLU A 393 17.33 15.88 26.80
N GLU A 394 16.45 16.39 25.93
CA GLU A 394 16.55 17.74 25.37
C GLU A 394 16.56 18.82 26.47
N LEU A 395 15.91 18.58 27.62
CA LEU A 395 15.99 19.47 28.78
C LEU A 395 17.42 19.68 29.29
N PHE A 396 18.29 18.68 29.14
CA PHE A 396 19.66 18.74 29.64
C PHE A 396 20.66 19.21 28.59
N VAL A 397 20.28 19.18 27.31
CA VAL A 397 21.15 19.48 26.16
C VAL A 397 20.81 20.82 25.50
N LEU A 398 19.52 21.08 25.27
CA LEU A 398 19.05 22.21 24.47
C LEU A 398 18.55 23.38 25.33
N CYS A 399 17.99 23.11 26.50
CA CYS A 399 17.50 24.16 27.39
C CYS A 399 18.67 25.00 27.94
N SER A 400 18.68 26.27 27.57
CA SER A 400 19.75 27.21 27.94
C SER A 400 19.54 27.89 29.29
N ASP A 401 18.30 27.96 29.79
CA ASP A 401 17.94 28.61 31.06
C ASP A 401 17.65 27.55 32.14
N PRO A 402 18.54 27.38 33.14
CA PRO A 402 18.30 26.45 34.24
C PRO A 402 17.03 26.73 35.04
N SER A 403 16.62 28.00 35.14
CA SER A 403 15.40 28.40 35.87
C SER A 403 14.15 27.83 35.18
N ASP A 404 14.10 27.92 33.84
CA ASP A 404 13.00 27.33 33.06
C ASP A 404 12.97 25.83 33.16
N ARG A 405 14.15 25.17 33.18
CA ARG A 405 14.21 23.73 33.40
C ARG A 405 13.66 23.34 34.76
N GLU A 406 14.05 24.02 35.84
CA GLU A 406 13.55 23.68 37.18
C GLU A 406 12.05 23.94 37.30
N ALA A 407 11.56 25.08 36.81
CA ALA A 407 10.12 25.38 36.82
C ALA A 407 9.31 24.38 35.99
N PHE A 408 9.82 23.95 34.83
CA PHE A 408 9.20 22.90 34.02
C PHE A 408 9.11 21.58 34.78
N LEU A 409 10.21 21.14 35.40
CA LEU A 409 10.26 19.90 36.17
C LEU A 409 9.33 19.96 37.39
N ALA A 410 9.38 21.06 38.15
CA ALA A 410 8.57 21.26 39.33
C ALA A 410 7.06 21.16 39.01
N ASN A 411 6.61 21.85 37.95
CA ASN A 411 5.21 21.81 37.53
C ASN A 411 4.73 20.40 37.15
N LEU A 412 5.53 19.65 36.38
CA LEU A 412 5.17 18.30 35.93
C LEU A 412 5.19 17.28 37.07
N LEU A 413 6.21 17.35 37.93
CA LEU A 413 6.35 16.44 39.07
C LEU A 413 5.27 16.71 40.11
N PHE A 414 4.99 17.98 40.43
CA PHE A 414 3.88 18.34 41.30
C PHE A 414 2.57 17.77 40.76
N ALA A 415 2.20 18.12 39.52
CA ALA A 415 0.93 17.71 38.93
C ALA A 415 0.73 16.19 38.82
N SER A 416 1.81 15.42 38.59
CA SER A 416 1.75 13.95 38.53
C SER A 416 1.74 13.28 39.91
N SER A 417 2.14 13.99 40.97
CA SER A 417 2.17 13.49 42.35
C SER A 417 0.83 13.66 43.10
N VAL A 418 0.01 14.65 42.73
CA VAL A 418 -1.26 14.97 43.44
C VAL A 418 -2.19 13.76 43.49
N GLU A 419 -2.54 13.28 44.68
CA GLU A 419 -3.47 12.14 44.87
C GLU A 419 -4.79 12.39 44.13
N ARG A 420 -5.30 11.39 43.39
CA ARG A 420 -6.46 11.53 42.49
C ARG A 420 -6.43 12.70 41.47
N GLY A 421 -5.26 13.31 41.24
CA GLY A 421 -5.02 14.30 40.19
C GLY A 421 -5.29 13.83 38.76
N TYR A 422 -5.31 14.82 37.86
CA TYR A 422 -5.79 14.72 36.48
C TYR A 422 -4.70 14.45 35.45
N LEU A 423 -3.42 14.51 35.84
CA LEU A 423 -2.28 14.28 34.97
C LEU A 423 -1.78 12.83 35.07
N THR A 424 -1.62 12.18 33.93
CA THR A 424 -0.80 10.98 33.74
C THR A 424 0.40 11.38 32.88
N LEU A 425 1.61 11.20 33.38
CA LEU A 425 2.86 11.67 32.78
C LEU A 425 3.69 10.50 32.27
N VAL A 426 4.06 10.54 30.99
CA VAL A 426 4.98 9.56 30.39
C VAL A 426 6.18 10.29 29.83
N LEU A 427 7.38 9.89 30.23
CA LEU A 427 8.62 10.44 29.70
C LEU A 427 9.28 9.40 28.80
N THR A 428 9.89 9.81 27.69
CA THR A 428 10.88 8.98 27.00
C THR A 428 12.26 9.60 27.16
N MET A 429 13.28 8.80 27.44
CA MET A 429 14.64 9.31 27.61
C MET A 429 15.68 8.32 27.16
N ARG A 430 16.80 8.81 26.63
CA ARG A 430 17.97 7.93 26.41
C ARG A 430 18.63 7.50 27.73
N ALA A 431 19.08 6.25 27.77
CA ALA A 431 19.71 5.67 28.97
C ALA A 431 21.01 6.38 29.40
N ASP A 432 21.77 6.97 28.48
CA ASP A 432 22.99 7.72 28.79
C ASP A 432 22.71 9.05 29.52
N PHE A 433 21.46 9.54 29.51
CA PHE A 433 21.05 10.73 30.27
C PHE A 433 20.52 10.43 31.67
N TYR A 434 20.45 9.15 32.07
CA TYR A 434 19.97 8.74 33.39
C TYR A 434 20.71 9.46 34.54
N HIS A 435 22.03 9.61 34.42
CA HIS A 435 22.86 10.29 35.42
C HIS A 435 22.50 11.77 35.62
N ARG A 436 21.93 12.44 34.61
CA ARG A 436 21.51 13.85 34.71
C ARG A 436 20.26 14.01 35.59
N CYS A 437 19.41 12.98 35.64
CA CYS A 437 18.24 12.97 36.51
C CYS A 437 18.60 12.90 38.00
N ALA A 438 19.78 12.37 38.35
CA ALA A 438 20.24 12.31 39.74
C ALA A 438 20.41 13.69 40.39
N GLY A 439 20.57 14.75 39.59
CA GLY A 439 20.58 16.14 40.08
C GLY A 439 19.21 16.64 40.57
N HIS A 440 18.13 15.90 40.28
CA HIS A 440 16.76 16.27 40.63
C HIS A 440 16.12 15.12 41.44
N SER A 441 16.17 15.21 42.78
CA SER A 441 15.82 14.12 43.70
C SER A 441 14.42 13.53 43.48
N HIS A 442 13.40 14.38 43.29
CA HIS A 442 12.03 13.95 43.04
C HIS A 442 11.89 13.23 41.69
N LEU A 443 12.55 13.73 40.64
CA LEU A 443 12.57 13.07 39.33
C LEU A 443 13.26 11.70 39.41
N ALA A 444 14.42 11.64 40.07
CA ALA A 444 15.19 10.41 40.21
C ALA A 444 14.40 9.34 40.96
N ALA A 445 13.71 9.70 42.04
CA ALA A 445 12.85 8.77 42.78
C ALA A 445 11.75 8.19 41.90
N ARG A 446 11.00 9.05 41.18
CA ARG A 446 9.90 8.63 40.30
C ARG A 446 10.37 7.74 39.16
N ILE A 447 11.49 8.07 38.53
CA ILE A 447 12.10 7.23 37.48
C ILE A 447 12.54 5.88 38.03
N THR A 448 13.11 5.84 39.24
CA THR A 448 13.58 4.58 39.85
C THR A 448 12.42 3.62 40.13
N GLU A 449 11.28 4.16 40.59
CA GLU A 449 10.09 3.38 40.93
C GLU A 449 9.29 2.94 39.70
N HIS A 450 9.21 3.79 38.67
CA HIS A 450 8.29 3.61 37.55
C HIS A 450 9.01 3.81 36.20
N GLN A 451 9.74 2.79 35.76
CA GLN A 451 10.42 2.80 34.47
C GLN A 451 10.30 1.49 33.70
N LEU A 452 10.14 1.64 32.38
CA LEU A 452 10.35 0.57 31.41
C LEU A 452 11.70 0.76 30.74
N LEU A 453 12.58 -0.24 30.85
CA LEU A 453 13.81 -0.29 30.05
C LEU A 453 13.52 -0.99 28.71
N VAL A 454 13.82 -0.30 27.60
CA VAL A 454 13.62 -0.77 26.22
C VAL A 454 14.96 -1.02 25.55
N GLY A 455 15.22 -2.29 25.24
CA GLY A 455 16.36 -2.80 24.48
C GLY A 455 15.97 -3.39 23.14
#